data_AF-A0A022RVJ5-F1
#
_entry.id   AF-A0A022RVJ5-F1
#
_cell.length_a   1.000
_cell.length_b   1.000
_cell.length_c   1.000
_cell.angle_alpha   90.00
_cell.angle_beta   90.00
_cell.angle_gamma   90.00
#
_symmetry.space_group_name_H-M   'P 1'
#
loop_
_entity.id
_entity.type
_entity.pdbx_description
1 polymer ?
#
loop_
_entity_poly.entity_id
_entity_poly.type
_entity_poly.pdbx_seq_one_letter_code
_entity_poly.pdbx_strand_id
1 'polypeptide(L)' 'MADDGAAGSGGDDDFEVAVEEGSQDPLAVFGSGIMLVILSRLDARSVALARLVSRGWLAVASVDEIWAPKVLILIF' A
#
# COMPACT_ATOMS: atom_id res chain seq x y z
N MET A 1 -17.43 -3.09 -61.26
CA MET A 1 -16.21 -2.33 -60.92
C MET A 1 -16.40 -1.92 -59.47
N ALA A 2 -15.53 -2.40 -58.60
CA ALA A 2 -15.75 -2.50 -57.17
C ALA A 2 -15.73 -1.14 -56.43
N ASP A 3 -16.59 -1.01 -55.43
CA ASP A 3 -16.57 0.05 -54.40
C ASP A 3 -16.07 -0.62 -53.11
N ASP A 4 -14.75 -0.68 -52.97
CA ASP A 4 -14.08 -1.31 -51.83
C ASP A 4 -13.46 -0.19 -50.98
N GLY A 5 -14.28 0.40 -50.11
CA GLY A 5 -13.90 1.50 -49.23
C GLY A 5 -14.07 1.16 -47.75
N ALA A 6 -13.52 0.02 -47.32
CA ALA A 6 -13.39 -0.31 -45.91
C ALA A 6 -12.42 0.66 -45.22
N ALA A 7 -12.95 1.66 -44.51
CA ALA A 7 -12.19 2.44 -43.53
C ALA A 7 -12.53 1.92 -42.14
N GLY A 8 -11.54 1.29 -41.51
CA GLY A 8 -11.65 0.53 -40.28
C GLY A 8 -12.31 1.30 -39.14
N SER A 9 -13.24 0.61 -38.48
CA SER A 9 -13.69 0.93 -37.14
C SER A 9 -12.47 0.83 -36.22
N GLY A 10 -11.80 1.96 -35.98
CA GLY A 10 -10.81 2.08 -34.92
C GLY A 10 -11.54 1.89 -33.60
N GLY A 11 -11.48 0.68 -33.06
CA GLY A 11 -11.78 0.44 -31.66
C GLY A 11 -10.76 1.24 -30.88
N ASP A 12 -11.19 2.40 -30.38
CA ASP A 12 -10.55 3.04 -29.24
C ASP A 12 -10.75 2.07 -28.08
N ASP A 13 -9.88 1.06 -28.01
CA ASP A 13 -9.72 0.20 -26.84
C ASP A 13 -9.09 1.09 -25.77
N ASP A 14 -9.87 2.05 -25.28
CA ASP A 14 -9.59 2.85 -24.10
C ASP A 14 -9.45 1.82 -22.99
N PHE A 15 -8.20 1.49 -22.67
CA PHE A 15 -7.87 0.68 -21.53
C PHE A 15 -8.24 1.53 -20.33
N GLU A 16 -9.54 1.51 -19.96
CA GLU A 16 -10.03 1.95 -18.67
C GLU A 16 -9.25 1.11 -17.66
N VAL A 17 -8.11 1.64 -17.24
CA VAL A 17 -7.52 1.29 -15.97
C VAL A 17 -8.61 1.71 -14.99
N ALA A 18 -9.46 0.76 -14.62
CA ALA A 18 -10.32 0.89 -13.46
C ALA A 18 -9.35 1.23 -12.32
N VAL A 19 -9.22 2.53 -12.04
CA VAL A 19 -8.56 3.01 -10.85
C VAL A 19 -9.50 2.53 -9.76
N GLU A 20 -9.26 1.31 -9.26
CA GLU A 20 -9.88 0.78 -8.06
C GLU A 20 -10.06 1.96 -7.12
N GLU A 21 -11.32 2.38 -6.89
CA GLU A 21 -11.64 3.56 -6.11
C GLU A 21 -10.90 3.42 -4.78
N GLY A 22 -9.85 4.24 -4.66
CA GLY A 22 -8.70 3.94 -3.84
C GLY A 22 -9.11 3.68 -2.40
N SER A 23 -8.85 2.47 -1.94
CA SER A 23 -8.80 2.19 -0.50
C SER A 23 -7.88 3.23 0.12
N GLN A 24 -8.46 4.19 0.85
CA GLN A 24 -7.72 5.32 1.39
C GLN A 24 -6.54 4.79 2.23
N ASP A 25 -5.36 5.41 2.09
CA ASP A 25 -4.20 5.03 2.89
C ASP A 25 -4.58 5.06 4.37
N PRO A 26 -4.57 3.92 5.09
CA PRO A 26 -5.04 3.89 6.46
C PRO A 26 -4.17 4.77 7.37
N LEU A 27 -2.91 5.03 7.00
CA LEU A 27 -2.10 6.01 7.71
C LEU A 27 -2.65 7.45 7.55
N ALA A 28 -3.19 7.80 6.38
CA ALA A 28 -3.82 9.09 6.15
C ALA A 28 -5.18 9.21 6.86
N VAL A 29 -5.93 8.10 6.96
CA VAL A 29 -7.25 8.08 7.61
C VAL A 29 -7.15 8.05 9.13
N PHE A 30 -6.33 7.16 9.69
CA PHE A 30 -6.23 6.95 11.14
C PHE A 30 -5.15 7.83 11.80
N GLY A 31 -4.19 8.33 11.03
CA GLY A 31 -3.04 9.05 11.56
C GLY A 31 -2.04 8.15 12.30
N SER A 32 -0.93 8.75 12.74
CA SER A 32 0.20 8.02 13.34
C SER A 32 -0.14 7.35 14.66
N GLY A 33 -0.92 8.00 15.54
CA GLY A 33 -1.22 7.48 16.88
C GLY A 33 -1.99 6.16 16.86
N ILE A 34 -3.07 6.07 16.09
CA ILE A 34 -3.83 4.82 15.95
C ILE A 34 -2.99 3.78 15.21
N MET A 35 -2.23 4.20 14.19
CA MET A 35 -1.38 3.29 13.44
C MET A 35 -0.28 2.67 14.31
N LEU A 36 0.29 3.41 15.26
CA LEU A 36 1.20 2.88 16.29
C LEU A 36 0.53 1.77 17.12
N VAL A 37 -0.71 1.98 17.56
CA VAL A 37 -1.47 0.97 18.31
C VAL A 37 -1.68 -0.28 17.47
N ILE A 38 -2.05 -0.15 16.20
CA ILE A 38 -2.24 -1.29 15.29
C ILE A 38 -0.91 -2.05 15.09
N LEU A 39 0.17 -1.34 14.73
CA LEU A 39 1.49 -1.95 14.50
C LEU A 39 2.04 -2.63 15.75
N SER A 40 1.75 -2.11 16.95
CA SER A 40 2.16 -2.74 18.22
C SER A 40 1.61 -4.17 18.38
N ARG A 41 0.46 -4.48 17.77
CA ARG A 41 -0.20 -5.80 17.83
C ARG A 41 0.30 -6.80 16.79
N LEU A 42 1.01 -6.33 15.76
CA LEU A 42 1.53 -7.19 14.70
C LEU A 42 2.82 -7.89 15.12
N ASP A 43 3.17 -9.01 14.49
CA ASP A 43 4.48 -9.63 14.70
C ASP A 43 5.62 -8.79 14.09
N ALA A 44 6.86 -9.05 14.50
CA ALA A 44 8.04 -8.27 14.07
C ALA A 44 8.23 -8.24 12.55
N ARG A 45 7.92 -9.34 11.86
CA ARG A 45 8.07 -9.43 10.40
C ARG A 45 7.02 -8.55 9.71
N SER A 46 5.78 -8.57 10.16
CA SER A 46 4.73 -7.71 9.61
C SER A 46 5.04 -6.22 9.83
N VAL A 47 5.58 -5.83 10.98
CA VAL A 47 6.05 -4.44 11.20
C VAL A 47 7.24 -4.10 10.29
N ALA A 48 8.16 -5.03 10.06
CA ALA A 48 9.27 -4.83 9.12
C ALA A 48 8.77 -4.55 7.70
N LEU A 49 7.76 -5.29 7.24
CA LEU A 49 7.17 -5.10 5.92
C LEU A 49 6.41 -3.78 5.81
N ALA A 50 5.74 -3.33 6.87
CA ALA A 50 5.06 -2.04 6.91
C ALA A 50 6.00 -0.86 6.59
N ARG A 51 7.30 -0.98 6.93
CA ARG A 51 8.32 0.04 6.59
C ARG A 51 8.52 0.23 5.09
N LEU A 52 8.13 -0.74 4.27
CA LEU A 52 8.34 -0.74 2.82
C LEU A 52 7.15 -0.17 2.03
N VAL A 53 6.05 0.18 2.70
CA VAL A 53 4.82 0.66 2.04
C VAL A 53 5.00 2.08 1.50
N SER A 54 5.47 3.01 2.33
CA SER A 54 5.74 4.40 1.93
C SER A 54 6.65 5.10 2.95
N ARG A 55 7.10 6.33 2.64
CA ARG A 55 7.92 7.12 3.57
C ARG A 55 7.19 7.46 4.87
N GLY A 56 5.87 7.67 4.83
CA GLY A 56 5.07 7.91 6.03
C GLY A 56 4.99 6.67 6.92
N TRP A 57 4.75 5.51 6.31
CA TRP A 57 4.72 4.23 7.01
C TRP A 57 6.08 3.86 7.58
N LEU A 58 7.17 4.15 6.87
CA LEU A 58 8.52 3.98 7.37
C LEU A 58 8.75 4.75 8.68
N ALA A 59 8.29 6.01 8.75
CA ALA A 59 8.45 6.83 9.94
C ALA A 59 7.71 6.24 11.14
N VAL A 60 6.45 5.81 10.96
CA VAL A 60 5.63 5.24 12.04
C VAL A 60 6.11 3.83 12.44
N ALA A 61 6.44 2.97 11.47
CA ALA A 61 6.87 1.60 11.72
C ALA A 61 8.31 1.50 12.23
N SER A 62 9.07 2.60 12.28
CA SER A 62 10.43 2.63 12.86
C SER A 62 10.45 3.14 14.31
N VAL A 63 9.29 3.36 14.94
CA VAL A 63 9.23 3.82 16.34
C VAL A 63 9.70 2.72 17.30
N ASP A 64 10.66 3.05 18.16
CA ASP A 64 11.31 2.11 19.08
C ASP A 64 10.33 1.40 20.02
N GLU A 65 9.25 2.07 20.44
CA GLU A 65 8.21 1.48 21.30
C GLU A 65 7.53 0.25 20.67
N ILE A 66 7.46 0.18 19.34
CA ILE A 66 6.95 -1.00 18.62
C ILE A 66 7.97 -2.15 18.67
N TRP A 67 9.26 -1.82 18.54
CA TRP A 67 10.34 -2.79 18.42
C TRP A 67 10.85 -3.30 19.77
N ALA A 68 10.84 -2.47 20.81
CA ALA A 68 11.28 -2.82 22.16
C ALA A 68 10.72 -4.18 22.66
N PRO A 69 9.39 -4.44 22.63
CA PRO A 69 8.86 -5.73 23.06
C PRO A 69 9.11 -6.88 22.07
N LYS A 70 9.46 -6.58 20.81
CA LYS A 70 9.62 -7.58 19.73
C LYS A 70 11.07 -8.04 19.55
N VAL A 71 12.03 -7.17 19.83
CA VAL A 71 13.47 -7.42 19.69
C VAL A 71 14.04 -8.14 20.91
N LEU A 72 13.43 -7.99 22.09
CA LEU A 72 13.83 -8.73 23.30
C LEU A 72 13.75 -10.27 23.13
N ILE A 73 12.95 -10.75 22.17
CA ILE A 73 12.83 -12.18 21.84
C ILE A 73 14.08 -12.71 21.12
N LEU A 74 14.94 -11.84 20.55
CA LEU A 74 16.14 -12.22 19.80
C LEU A 74 17.43 -12.23 20.65
N ILE A 75 17.36 -11.97 21.96
CA ILE A 75 18.54 -11.85 22.85
C ILE A 75 18.65 -13.01 23.86
N PHE A 76 17.91 -14.12 23.65
CA PHE A 76 18.00 -15.36 24.44
C PHE A 76 18.03 -16.57 23.51
#